data_AF-A0A0N4WWK8-F1
#
_entry.id   AF-A0A0N4WWK8-F1
#
_cell.length_a   1.000
_cell.length_b   1.000
_cell.length_c   1.000
_cell.angle_alpha   90.00
_cell.angle_beta   90.00
_cell.angle_gamma   90.00
#
_symmetry.space_group_name_H-M   'P 1'
#
loop_
_entity.id
_entity.type
_entity.pdbx_description
1 polymer ?
#
loop_
_entity_poly.entity_id
_entity_poly.type
_entity_poly.pdbx_seq_one_letter_code
_entity_poly.pdbx_strand_id
1 'polypeptide(L)' 'MFFYLIYTLVLLNAFTSKAEPCVDKAAETKAGERFCVYMQTPLPNDNEPPCITSNYHAIAKEYCAKSCGLCE' A
#
# COMPACT_ATOMS: atom_id res chain seq x y z
N MET A 1 14.14 -35.55 21.11
CA MET A 1 12.96 -35.25 20.26
C MET A 1 12.28 -33.93 20.60
N PHE A 2 12.49 -33.32 21.78
CA PHE A 2 11.92 -32.01 22.14
C PHE A 2 12.56 -30.82 21.38
N PHE A 3 13.84 -30.92 21.02
CA PHE A 3 14.57 -29.82 20.35
C PHE A 3 14.07 -29.50 18.92
N TYR A 4 13.45 -30.45 18.23
CA TYR A 4 12.93 -30.24 16.87
C TYR A 4 11.65 -29.38 16.86
N LEU A 5 10.82 -29.48 17.90
CA LEU A 5 9.55 -28.74 17.99
C LEU A 5 9.76 -27.24 18.21
N ILE A 6 10.83 -26.86 18.92
CA ILE A 6 11.18 -25.45 19.16
C ILE A 6 11.65 -24.80 17.85
N TYR A 7 12.41 -25.54 17.03
CA TYR A 7 12.93 -25.03 15.76
C TYR A 7 11.81 -24.74 14.74
N THR A 8 10.77 -25.58 14.70
CA THR A 8 9.60 -25.34 13.84
C THR A 8 8.79 -24.10 14.25
N LEU A 9 8.69 -23.80 15.55
CA LEU A 9 7.98 -22.61 16.05
C LEU A 9 8.71 -21.30 15.72
N VAL A 10 10.04 -21.30 15.72
CA VAL A 10 10.85 -20.14 15.32
C VAL A 10 10.76 -19.90 13.81
N LEU A 11 10.74 -20.96 13.00
CA LEU A 11 10.56 -20.89 11.54
C LEU A 11 9.16 -20.36 11.15
N LEU A 12 8.11 -20.71 11.90
CA LEU A 12 6.75 -20.18 11.69
C LEU A 12 6.62 -18.68 12.02
N ASN A 13 7.35 -18.18 13.02
CA ASN A 13 7.36 -16.76 13.37
C ASN A 13 8.14 -15.89 12.37
N ALA A 14 9.12 -16.45 11.64
CA ALA A 14 9.83 -15.75 10.58
C ALA A 14 8.98 -15.54 9.31
N PHE A 15 7.89 -16.30 9.15
CA PHE A 15 6.98 -16.21 8.00
C PHE A 15 5.73 -15.37 8.26
N THR A 16 5.63 -14.69 9.42
CA THR A 16 4.73 -13.54 9.58
C THR A 16 5.47 -12.27 9.19
N SER A 17 6.11 -12.29 8.01
CA SER A 17 6.31 -11.04 7.29
C SER A 17 4.93 -10.67 6.77
N LYS A 18 4.15 -9.98 7.61
CA LYS A 18 2.86 -9.40 7.27
C LYS A 18 3.15 -8.53 6.04
N ALA A 19 2.94 -9.06 4.83
CA ALA A 19 2.80 -8.20 3.68
C ALA A 19 1.67 -7.25 4.07
N GLU A 20 1.99 -5.97 4.23
CA GLU A 20 0.96 -4.97 4.51
C GLU A 20 -0.14 -5.20 3.46
N PRO A 21 -1.39 -5.46 3.87
CA PRO A 21 -2.44 -5.72 2.91
C PRO A 21 -2.47 -4.53 1.95
N CYS A 22 -2.40 -4.81 0.64
CA CYS A 22 -2.45 -3.79 -0.41
C CYS A 22 -3.86 -3.19 -0.43
N VAL A 23 -4.07 -2.18 0.42
CA VAL A 23 -5.34 -1.48 0.60
C VAL A 23 -5.11 0.03 0.60
N ASP A 24 -6.09 0.74 0.06
CA ASP A 24 -6.10 2.20 0.12
C ASP A 24 -6.51 2.63 1.54
N LYS A 25 -5.54 3.02 2.37
CA LYS A 25 -5.80 3.50 3.74
C LYS A 25 -6.73 4.72 3.76
N ALA A 26 -6.67 5.58 2.74
CA ALA A 26 -7.59 6.71 2.64
C ALA A 26 -9.04 6.29 2.30
N ALA A 27 -9.27 5.12 1.70
CA ALA A 27 -10.62 4.67 1.32
C ALA A 27 -11.51 4.29 2.51
N GLU A 28 -11.02 4.32 3.75
CA GLU A 28 -11.85 4.18 4.96
C GLU A 28 -12.92 5.28 5.08
N THR A 29 -12.75 6.40 4.37
CA THR A 29 -13.73 7.50 4.34
C THR A 29 -14.12 7.86 2.90
N LYS A 30 -15.35 8.36 2.71
CA LYS A 30 -15.80 8.87 1.40
C LYS A 30 -14.91 9.99 0.85
N ALA A 31 -14.29 10.78 1.74
CA ALA A 31 -13.36 11.84 1.35
C ALA A 31 -12.04 11.27 0.83
N GLY A 32 -11.51 10.24 1.50
CA GLY A 32 -10.27 9.62 1.07
C GLY A 32 -10.42 8.69 -0.14
N GLU A 33 -11.60 8.09 -0.37
CA GLU A 33 -11.90 7.42 -1.64
C GLU A 33 -11.82 8.41 -2.82
N ARG A 34 -12.43 9.60 -2.68
CA ARG A 34 -12.32 10.68 -3.68
C ARG A 34 -10.88 11.18 -3.84
N PHE A 35 -10.11 11.20 -2.77
CA PHE A 35 -8.70 11.56 -2.81
C PHE A 35 -7.89 10.55 -3.63
N CYS A 36 -8.13 9.25 -3.49
CA CYS A 36 -7.46 8.24 -4.30
C CYS A 36 -7.88 8.30 -5.78
N VAL A 37 -9.14 8.61 -6.08
CA VAL A 37 -9.59 8.88 -7.45
C VAL A 37 -8.90 10.12 -8.03
N TYR A 38 -8.77 11.20 -7.24
CA TYR A 38 -8.03 12.38 -7.63
C TYR A 38 -6.56 12.06 -7.92
N MET A 39 -5.93 11.22 -7.08
CA MET A 39 -4.55 10.79 -7.27
C MET A 39 -4.31 10.05 -8.59
N GLN A 40 -5.31 9.31 -9.07
CA GLN A 40 -5.27 8.61 -10.37
C GLN A 40 -5.63 9.50 -11.56
N THR A 41 -6.24 10.66 -11.33
CA THR A 41 -6.75 11.51 -12.41
C THR A 41 -5.64 12.45 -12.91
N PRO A 42 -5.29 12.45 -14.20
CA PRO A 42 -4.35 13.40 -14.77
C PRO A 42 -4.83 14.83 -14.56
N LEU A 43 -3.92 15.72 -14.18
CA LEU A 43 -4.25 17.12 -13.97
C LEU A 43 -4.21 17.88 -15.31
N PRO A 44 -5.01 18.94 -15.48
CA PRO A 44 -4.99 19.71 -16.74
C PRO A 44 -3.65 20.41 -17.02
N ASN A 45 -2.82 20.61 -15.99
CA ASN A 45 -1.48 21.21 -16.12
C ASN A 45 -0.34 20.17 -16.21
N ASP A 46 -0.61 18.93 -15.82
CA ASP A 46 0.34 17.83 -15.80
C ASP A 46 -0.35 16.62 -16.41
N ASN A 47 0.07 16.21 -17.62
CA ASN A 47 -0.48 15.03 -18.31
C ASN A 47 -0.26 13.72 -17.53
N GLU A 48 0.42 13.79 -16.39
CA GLU A 48 0.69 12.69 -15.48
C GLU A 48 -0.24 12.75 -14.26
N PRO A 49 -0.80 11.60 -13.82
CA PRO A 49 -1.58 11.55 -12.60
C PRO A 49 -0.69 11.80 -11.36
N PRO A 50 -1.24 12.42 -10.31
CA PRO A 50 -0.50 12.66 -9.07
C PRO A 50 0.19 11.41 -8.50
N CYS A 51 -0.39 10.22 -8.66
CA CYS A 51 0.20 8.93 -8.27
C CYS A 51 1.67 8.73 -8.70
N ILE A 52 2.06 9.25 -9.88
CA ILE A 52 3.40 9.06 -10.45
C ILE A 52 4.29 10.30 -10.31
N THR A 53 3.71 11.45 -9.95
CA THR A 53 4.48 12.67 -9.69
C THR A 53 5.25 12.56 -8.37
N SER A 54 6.51 13.00 -8.36
CA SER A 54 7.41 12.87 -7.20
C SER A 54 6.90 13.56 -5.93
N ASN A 55 6.12 14.64 -6.07
CA ASN A 55 5.54 15.37 -4.94
C ASN A 55 4.44 14.58 -4.21
N TYR A 56 3.70 13.75 -4.94
CA TYR A 56 2.55 13.02 -4.40
C TYR A 56 2.79 11.51 -4.31
N HIS A 57 3.87 10.99 -4.88
CA HIS A 57 4.20 9.56 -4.89
C HIS A 57 4.31 8.96 -3.48
N ALA A 58 4.94 9.65 -2.53
CA ALA A 58 5.04 9.17 -1.15
C ALA A 58 3.66 9.07 -0.48
N ILE A 59 2.81 10.08 -0.71
CA ILE A 59 1.44 10.14 -0.16
C ILE A 59 0.57 9.07 -0.82
N ALA A 60 0.66 8.94 -2.14
CA ALA A 60 -0.02 7.91 -2.93
C ALA A 60 0.38 6.51 -2.46
N LYS A 61 1.66 6.25 -2.22
CA LYS A 61 2.17 4.97 -1.73
C LYS A 61 1.69 4.64 -0.31
N GLU A 62 1.49 5.64 0.55
CA GLU A 62 1.02 5.41 1.91
C GLU A 62 -0.50 5.24 1.99
N TYR A 63 -1.25 6.08 1.28
CA TYR A 63 -2.69 6.21 1.47
C TYR A 63 -3.54 5.63 0.33
N CYS A 64 -3.02 5.60 -0.89
CA CYS A 64 -3.73 5.19 -2.10
C CYS A 64 -2.93 4.13 -2.88
N ALA A 65 -2.21 3.27 -2.16
CA ALA A 65 -1.24 2.34 -2.73
C ALA A 65 -1.88 1.39 -3.75
N LYS A 66 -3.10 0.91 -3.44
CA LYS A 66 -3.83 -0.04 -4.30
C LYS A 66 -4.39 0.69 -5.52
N SER A 67 -5.02 1.84 -5.32
CA SER A 67 -5.54 2.69 -6.38
C SER A 67 -4.41 3.11 -7.34
N CYS A 68 -3.26 3.50 -6.83
CA CYS A 68 -2.13 3.91 -7.66
C CYS A 68 -1.29 2.72 -8.20
N GLY A 69 -1.62 1.46 -7.88
CA GLY A 69 -0.84 0.29 -8.32
C GLY A 69 0.58 0.25 -7.75
N LEU A 70 0.79 0.82 -6.58
CA LEU A 70 2.08 0.96 -5.89
C LEU A 70 2.33 -0.16 -4.85
N CYS A 71 1.44 -1.15 -4.78
CA CYS A 71 1.59 -2.36 -3.97
C CYS A 71 1.24 -3.61 -4.77
N GLU A 72 1.96 -4.71 -4.50
CA GLU A 72 1.76 -6.06 -5.06
C GLU A 72 1.28 -7.03 -3.98
#